data_AF-A0A954GSL7-F1
#
_entry.id   AF-A0A954GSL7-F1
#
_cell.length_a   1.000
_cell.length_b   1.000
_cell.length_c   1.000
_cell.angle_alpha   90.00
_cell.angle_beta   90.00
_cell.angle_gamma   90.00
#
_symmetry.space_group_name_H-M   'P 1'
#
loop_
_entity.id
_entity.type
_entity.pdbx_description
1 polymer ?
#
loop_
_entity_poly.entity_id
_entity_poly.type
_entity_poly.pdbx_seq_one_letter_code
_entity_poly.pdbx_strand_id
1 'polypeptide(L)' 'LDSEFLVDAIREASFMTMNDATGHHEIASCVSDDFDLISRGSILLLNDDFLKSLWVTYTHHRIPPDRQD' A
#
# COMPACT_ATOMS: atom_id res chain seq x y z
N LEU A 1 20.08 6.80 1.65
CA LEU A 1 18.70 7.19 1.31
C LEU A 1 17.91 7.13 2.59
N ASP A 2 17.22 8.21 2.92
CA ASP A 2 16.35 8.27 4.10
C ASP A 2 15.20 7.27 3.91
N SER A 3 14.94 6.44 4.92
CA SER A 3 13.84 5.48 4.90
C SER A 3 12.50 6.17 4.78
N GLU A 4 12.36 7.36 5.37
CA GLU A 4 11.10 8.12 5.32
C GLU A 4 10.81 8.58 3.89
N PHE A 5 11.83 9.09 3.19
CA PHE A 5 11.71 9.47 1.78
C PHE A 5 11.27 8.31 0.89
N LEU A 6 11.77 7.09 1.14
CA LEU A 6 11.36 5.92 0.38
C LEU A 6 9.91 5.51 0.65
N VAL A 7 9.46 5.61 1.90
CA VAL A 7 8.05 5.34 2.26
C VAL A 7 7.14 6.34 1.57
N ASP A 8 7.47 7.63 1.62
CA ASP A 8 6.69 8.69 0.97
C ASP A 8 6.61 8.50 -0.54
N ALA A 9 7.72 8.12 -1.19
CA ALA A 9 7.75 7.85 -2.62
C ALA A 9 6.86 6.65 -3.01
N ILE A 10 6.84 5.59 -2.19
CA ILE A 10 5.98 4.42 -2.42
C ILE A 10 4.51 4.79 -2.21
N ARG A 11 4.20 5.57 -1.17
CA ARG A 11 2.86 6.09 -0.87
C ARG A 11 2.34 6.94 -2.05
N GLU A 12 3.13 7.90 -2.52
CA GLU A 12 2.75 8.75 -3.67
C GLU A 12 2.55 7.92 -4.95
N ALA A 13 3.49 7.03 -5.27
CA ALA A 13 3.40 6.21 -6.49
C ALA A 13 2.21 5.27 -6.48
N SER A 14 1.90 4.64 -5.33
CA SER A 14 0.73 3.76 -5.19
C SER A 14 -0.57 4.54 -5.30
N PHE A 15 -0.66 5.72 -4.68
CA PHE A 15 -1.82 6.61 -4.83
C PHE A 15 -2.06 6.98 -6.29
N MET A 16 -1.04 7.53 -6.97
CA MET A 16 -1.17 7.98 -8.36
C MET A 16 -1.57 6.83 -9.29
N THR A 17 -0.87 5.70 -9.17
CA THR A 17 -1.15 4.52 -9.99
C THR A 17 -2.60 4.05 -9.82
N MET A 18 -3.09 4.01 -8.58
CA MET A 18 -4.42 3.52 -8.30
C MET A 18 -5.53 4.51 -8.68
N ASN A 19 -5.28 5.79 -8.48
CA ASN A 19 -6.17 6.86 -8.90
C ASN A 19 -6.30 6.89 -10.43
N ASP A 20 -5.20 6.71 -11.15
CA ASP A 20 -5.21 6.63 -12.62
C ASP A 20 -5.94 5.38 -13.13
N ALA A 21 -5.80 4.24 -12.42
CA ALA A 21 -6.41 2.99 -12.81
C ALA A 21 -7.94 2.93 -12.56
N THR A 22 -8.44 3.61 -11.52
CA THR A 22 -9.83 3.50 -11.08
C THR A 22 -10.65 4.77 -11.18
N GLY A 23 -10.01 5.93 -11.21
CA GLY A 23 -10.68 7.23 -11.06
C GLY A 23 -11.29 7.46 -9.68
N HIS A 24 -11.06 6.56 -8.71
CA HIS A 24 -11.66 6.61 -7.38
C HIS A 24 -10.60 7.00 -6.34
N HIS A 25 -10.65 8.27 -5.92
CA HIS A 25 -9.70 8.84 -4.96
C HIS A 25 -9.71 8.13 -3.60
N GLU A 26 -10.88 7.63 -3.16
CA GLU A 26 -11.02 6.93 -1.88
C GLU A 26 -10.27 5.60 -1.90
N ILE A 27 -10.47 4.79 -2.95
CA ILE A 27 -9.73 3.54 -3.14
C ILE A 27 -8.23 3.82 -3.25
N ALA A 28 -7.84 4.85 -4.01
CA ALA A 28 -6.43 5.24 -4.14
C ALA A 28 -5.80 5.63 -2.80
N SER A 29 -6.51 6.37 -1.95
CA SER A 29 -6.07 6.74 -0.61
C SER A 29 -5.88 5.50 0.28
N CYS A 30 -6.86 4.60 0.26
CA CYS A 30 -6.82 3.34 0.98
C CYS A 30 -5.62 2.47 0.59
N VAL A 31 -5.40 2.28 -0.71
CA VAL A 31 -4.26 1.51 -1.23
C VAL A 31 -2.95 2.18 -0.83
N SER A 32 -2.85 3.50 -0.96
CA SER A 32 -1.69 4.28 -0.54
C SER A 32 -1.35 4.10 0.94
N ASP A 33 -2.35 4.10 1.82
CA ASP A 33 -2.16 3.88 3.26
C ASP A 33 -1.71 2.44 3.57
N ASP A 34 -2.24 1.44 2.86
CA ASP A 34 -1.77 0.05 2.98
C ASP A 34 -0.29 -0.08 2.58
N PHE A 35 0.14 0.63 1.53
CA PHE A 35 1.55 0.62 1.08
C PHE A 35 2.49 1.37 2.03
N ASP A 36 2.04 2.45 2.68
CA ASP A 36 2.77 3.08 3.79
C ASP A 36 2.99 2.06 4.93
N LEU A 37 1.92 1.37 5.33
CA LEU A 37 1.96 0.40 6.42
C LEU A 37 2.89 -0.80 6.11
N ILE A 38 2.78 -1.37 4.90
CA ILE A 38 3.66 -2.46 4.44
C ILE A 38 5.13 -2.01 4.43
N SER A 39 5.39 -0.81 3.91
CA SER A 39 6.76 -0.28 3.78
C SER A 39 7.39 -0.04 5.15
N ARG A 40 6.66 0.60 6.07
CA ARG A 40 7.11 0.81 7.45
C ARG A 40 7.33 -0.50 8.18
N GLY A 41 6.41 -1.46 8.05
CA GLY A 41 6.57 -2.79 8.63
C GLY A 41 7.81 -3.52 8.13
N SER A 42 8.12 -3.38 6.84
CA SER A 42 9.32 -3.96 6.22
C SER A 42 10.60 -3.32 6.74
N ILE A 43 10.64 -1.99 6.89
CA ILE A 43 11.79 -1.25 7.43
C ILE A 43 12.06 -1.63 8.89
N LEU A 44 10.98 -1.80 9.67
CA LEU A 44 11.04 -2.20 11.08
C LEU A 44 11.28 -3.70 11.28
N LEU A 45 11.44 -4.47 10.21
CA LEU A 45 11.63 -5.93 10.23
C LEU A 45 10.52 -6.67 11.02
N LEU A 46 9.29 -6.16 10.92
CA LEU A 46 8.14 -6.78 11.58
C LEU A 46 7.77 -8.09 10.90
N ASN A 47 7.71 -9.15 11.68
CA ASN A 47 7.21 -10.46 11.24
C ASN A 47 5.71 -10.57 11.56
N ASP A 48 4.90 -9.77 10.88
CA ASP A 48 3.46 -9.68 11.11
C ASP A 48 2.69 -10.38 9.98
N ASP A 49 1.77 -11.29 10.35
CA ASP A 49 1.04 -12.10 9.36
C ASP A 49 -0.04 -11.31 8.62
N PHE A 50 -0.58 -10.26 9.24
CA PHE A 50 -1.50 -9.36 8.56
C PHE A 50 -0.78 -8.60 7.45
N LEU A 51 0.40 -8.01 7.73
CA LEU A 51 1.18 -7.29 6.71
C LEU A 51 1.62 -8.20 5.56
N LYS A 52 2.04 -9.45 5.86
CA LYS A 52 2.35 -10.43 4.81
C LYS A 52 1.13 -10.75 3.96
N SER A 53 -0.02 -11.00 4.60
CA SER A 53 -1.27 -11.30 3.90
C SER A 53 -1.70 -10.15 3.00
N LEU A 54 -1.57 -8.91 3.48
CA LEU A 54 -1.86 -7.70 2.74
C LEU A 54 -0.95 -7.56 1.51
N TRP A 55 0.36 -7.74 1.70
CA TRP A 55 1.33 -7.76 0.59
C TRP A 55 1.03 -8.88 -0.43
N VAL A 56 0.70 -10.09 0.04
CA VAL A 56 0.29 -11.20 -0.82
C VAL A 56 -0.94 -10.85 -1.64
N THR A 57 -1.91 -10.14 -1.07
CA THR A 57 -3.12 -9.72 -1.79
C THR A 57 -2.78 -8.83 -2.99
N TYR A 58 -1.96 -7.79 -2.77
CA TYR A 58 -1.52 -6.88 -3.84
C TYR A 58 -0.66 -7.57 -4.90
N THR A 59 0.23 -8.48 -4.51
CA THR A 59 1.05 -9.26 -5.47
C THR A 59 0.24 -10.25 -6.31
N HIS A 60 -0.98 -10.60 -5.89
CA HIS A 60 -1.95 -11.36 -6.68
C HIS A 60 -2.88 -10.46 -7.51
N HIS A 61 -2.56 -9.17 -7.66
CA HIS A 61 -3.35 -8.18 -8.40
C HIS A 61 -4.78 -8.02 -7.86
N ARG A 62 -4.95 -8.14 -6.54
CA ARG A 62 -6.24 -7.95 -5.87
C ARG A 62 -6.17 -6.74 -4.95
N ILE A 63 -7.31 -6.10 -4.77
CA ILE A 63 -7.54 -5.10 -3.72
C ILE A 63 -8.20 -5.83 -2.55
N PRO A 64 -7.82 -5.55 -1.29
CA PRO A 64 -8.52 -6.13 -0.13
C PRO A 64 -10.02 -5.80 -0.18
N PRO A 65 -10.92 -6.74 0.18
CA PRO A 65 -12.37 -6.54 0.04
C PRO A 65 -12.88 -5.32 0.81
N ASP A 66 -12.28 -5.03 1.96
CA ASP A 66 -12.58 -3.90 2.84
C ASP A 66 -12.08 -2.54 2.33
N ARG A 67 -11.49 -2.48 1.14
CA ARG A 67 -11.06 -1.25 0.45
C ARG A 67 -11.85 -0.98 -0.85
N GLN A 68 -12.88 -1.78 -1.12
CA GLN A 68 -13.67 -1.73 -2.36
C GLN A 68 -15.07 -1.13 -2.17
N ASP A 69 -15.46 -0.83 -0.93
CA ASP A 69 -16.78 -0.32 -0.56
C ASP A 69 -16.78 1.19 -0.30
#